data_AF-A0A7S4RAY9-F1
#
_entry.id   AF-A0A7S4RAY9-F1
#
_cell.length_a   1.000
_cell.length_b   1.000
_cell.length_c   1.000
_cell.angle_alpha   90.00
_cell.angle_beta   90.00
_cell.angle_gamma   90.00
#
_symmetry.space_group_name_H-M   'P 1'
#
loop_
_entity.id
_entity.type
_entity.pdbx_description
1 polymer ?
#
loop_
_entity_poly.entity_id
_entity_poly.type
_entity_poly.pdbx_seq_one_letter_code
_entity_poly.pdbx_strand_id
1 'polypeptide(L)'
;MENDLQSISTRQISNKNPKKRKAAQQIQKEVPSQVTLETMTFDDLCRTFDNFKDSLQQEHAILKTAKDKLQRVKKNLEKEHSFIQEVSAQSPHDIVNFDVKGTLMTTKRSTLRIFKDSQLDRQFDE
;
A
#
# COMPACT_ATOMS: atom_id res chain seq x y z
N MET A 1 -49.26 -14.30 28.63
CA MET A 1 -48.24 -14.76 27.67
C MET A 1 -47.20 -13.65 27.62
N GLU A 2 -46.54 -13.40 28.75
CA GLU A 2 -45.29 -14.02 29.21
C GLU A 2 -44.08 -13.48 28.45
N ASN A 3 -43.24 -12.80 29.24
CA ASN A 3 -42.02 -12.10 28.86
C ASN A 3 -40.88 -13.11 28.69
N ASP A 4 -40.33 -13.24 27.49
CA ASP A 4 -39.08 -13.97 27.27
C ASP A 4 -37.93 -12.98 27.02
N LEU A 5 -37.38 -12.47 28.11
CA LEU A 5 -36.05 -11.88 28.16
C LEU A 5 -35.03 -13.02 28.03
N GLN A 6 -34.49 -13.24 26.83
CA GLN A 6 -33.36 -14.16 26.67
C GLN A 6 -32.08 -13.56 27.25
N SER A 7 -31.49 -14.36 28.12
CA SER A 7 -30.36 -14.06 29.01
C SER A 7 -29.06 -13.82 28.26
N ILE A 8 -28.41 -12.68 28.52
CA ILE A 8 -27.01 -12.47 28.15
C ILE A 8 -26.14 -13.19 29.19
N SER A 9 -25.37 -14.17 28.72
CA SER A 9 -24.44 -14.98 29.50
C SER A 9 -23.30 -14.12 30.07
N THR A 10 -23.35 -13.84 31.38
CA THR A 10 -22.26 -13.21 32.11
C THR A 10 -21.14 -14.23 32.33
N ARG A 11 -20.03 -14.10 31.58
CA ARG A 11 -18.79 -14.87 31.87
C ARG A 11 -18.27 -14.47 33.25
N GLN A 12 -18.44 -15.35 34.23
CA GLN A 12 -17.76 -15.24 35.52
C GLN A 12 -16.28 -15.58 35.35
N ILE A 13 -15.41 -14.59 35.55
CA ILE A 13 -13.96 -14.83 35.68
C ILE A 13 -13.71 -15.21 37.14
N SER A 14 -13.66 -16.52 37.41
CA SER A 14 -13.25 -17.11 38.70
C SER A 14 -11.75 -16.85 38.92
N ASN A 15 -11.41 -15.77 39.63
CA ASN A 15 -10.03 -15.48 40.01
C ASN A 15 -9.67 -16.17 41.34
N LYS A 16 -9.32 -17.46 41.27
CA LYS A 16 -8.80 -18.23 42.41
C LYS A 16 -7.31 -17.93 42.61
N ASN A 17 -6.97 -16.85 43.32
CA ASN A 17 -5.63 -16.72 43.90
C ASN A 17 -5.61 -15.83 45.17
N PRO A 18 -5.43 -16.42 46.37
CA PRO A 18 -5.62 -15.70 47.65
C PRO A 18 -4.46 -14.78 48.07
N LYS A 19 -3.37 -14.70 47.29
CA LYS A 19 -2.14 -13.98 47.69
C LYS A 19 -2.12 -12.47 47.37
N LYS A 20 -3.13 -11.91 46.69
CA LYS A 20 -3.15 -10.47 46.35
C LYS A 20 -3.95 -9.58 47.31
N ARG A 21 -4.45 -10.13 48.43
CA ARG A 21 -5.27 -9.39 49.41
C ARG A 21 -4.51 -8.36 50.26
N LYS A 22 -3.17 -8.36 50.26
CA LYS A 22 -2.38 -7.40 51.07
C LYS A 22 -1.84 -6.17 50.32
N ALA A 23 -2.03 -6.10 49.00
CA ALA A 23 -1.71 -4.89 48.22
C ALA A 23 -2.92 -3.94 48.06
N ALA A 24 -4.08 -4.31 48.60
CA ALA A 24 -5.33 -3.57 48.42
C ALA A 24 -5.58 -2.46 49.47
N GLN A 25 -4.67 -2.25 50.42
CA GLN A 25 -4.80 -1.21 51.46
C GLN A 25 -3.79 -0.05 51.32
N GLN A 26 -2.94 -0.06 50.30
CA GLN A 26 -1.95 0.99 50.06
C GLN A 26 -2.12 1.65 48.67
N ILE A 27 -3.36 1.76 48.21
CA ILE A 27 -3.77 2.59 47.06
C ILE A 27 -5.05 3.34 47.46
N GLN A 28 -4.97 4.09 48.57
CA GLN A 28 -6.04 5.00 49.03
C GLN A 28 -5.51 6.43 49.26
N LYS A 29 -4.33 6.76 48.75
CA LYS A 29 -3.82 8.12 48.72
C LYS A 29 -3.31 8.42 47.32
N GLU A 30 -4.26 8.89 46.51
CA GLU A 30 -4.12 9.72 45.30
C GLU A 30 -5.36 9.49 44.45
N VAL A 31 -6.52 9.84 45.01
CA VAL A 31 -7.65 10.26 44.18
C VAL A 31 -7.39 11.73 43.91
N PRO A 32 -6.89 12.14 42.74
CA PRO A 32 -7.01 13.53 42.34
C PRO A 32 -8.50 13.84 42.29
N SER A 33 -8.92 14.70 43.23
CA SER A 33 -10.22 15.31 43.27
C SER A 33 -10.53 15.91 41.90
N GLN A 34 -11.71 15.56 41.37
CA GLN A 34 -12.38 16.21 40.25
C GLN A 34 -11.75 15.95 38.86
N VAL A 35 -12.13 14.83 38.25
CA VAL A 35 -12.32 14.82 36.79
C VAL A 35 -13.63 15.55 36.54
N THR A 36 -13.55 16.85 36.22
CA THR A 36 -14.66 17.57 35.62
C THR A 36 -14.91 16.95 34.25
N LEU A 37 -15.90 16.06 34.15
CA LEU A 37 -16.50 15.69 32.88
C LEU A 37 -17.24 16.93 32.39
N GLU A 38 -16.54 17.84 31.70
CA GLU A 38 -17.21 18.84 30.89
C GLU A 38 -18.14 18.11 29.94
N THR A 39 -19.43 18.42 30.04
CA THR A 39 -20.43 17.82 29.18
C THR A 39 -20.20 18.40 27.78
N MET A 40 -19.68 17.58 26.87
CA MET A 40 -19.58 17.95 25.46
C MET A 40 -20.97 18.32 24.96
N THR A 41 -21.11 19.48 24.33
CA THR A 41 -22.37 19.86 23.72
C THR A 41 -22.62 19.00 22.49
N PHE A 42 -23.88 18.89 22.06
CA PHE A 42 -24.23 18.18 20.83
C PHE A 42 -23.51 18.77 19.60
N ASP A 43 -23.34 20.10 19.58
CA ASP A 43 -22.61 20.79 18.51
C ASP A 43 -21.12 20.42 18.49
N ASP A 44 -20.50 20.24 19.65
CA ASP A 44 -19.12 19.75 19.74
C ASP A 44 -19.03 18.33 19.21
N LEU A 45 -20.01 17.48 19.51
CA LEU A 45 -20.05 16.10 18.98
C LEU A 45 -20.17 16.10 17.46
N CYS A 46 -21.06 16.91 16.88
CA CYS A 46 -21.18 17.06 15.44
C CYS A 46 -19.86 17.52 14.80
N ARG A 47 -19.20 18.53 15.38
CA ARG A 47 -17.90 19.01 14.88
C ARG A 47 -16.82 17.94 14.93
N THR A 48 -16.74 17.17 16.01
CA THR A 48 -15.77 16.06 16.08
C THR A 48 -16.06 14.97 15.06
N PHE A 49 -17.33 14.68 14.80
CA PHE A 49 -17.74 13.72 13.79
C PHE A 49 -17.41 14.19 12.36
N ASP A 50 -17.67 15.45 12.05
CA ASP A 50 -17.32 16.05 10.75
C ASP A 50 -15.81 16.06 10.53
N ASN A 51 -15.03 16.48 11.54
CA ASN A 51 -13.57 16.42 11.48
C ASN A 51 -13.05 15.00 11.24
N PHE A 52 -13.64 14.00 11.90
CA PHE A 52 -13.28 12.60 11.71
C PHE A 52 -13.63 12.11 10.30
N LYS A 53 -14.81 12.46 9.82
CA LYS A 53 -15.26 12.14 8.46
C LYS A 53 -14.34 12.75 7.41
N ASP A 54 -13.97 14.01 7.55
CA ASP A 54 -13.08 14.70 6.62
C ASP A 54 -11.68 14.09 6.65
N SER A 55 -11.16 13.75 7.84
CA SER A 55 -9.90 13.04 7.99
C SER A 55 -9.91 11.68 7.30
N LEU A 56 -10.96 10.88 7.47
CA LEU A 56 -11.12 9.59 6.78
C LEU A 56 -11.19 9.74 5.26
N GLN A 57 -11.90 10.76 4.77
CA GLN A 57 -12.00 11.03 3.34
C GLN A 57 -10.63 11.42 2.75
N GLN A 58 -9.87 12.23 3.48
CA GLN A 58 -8.52 12.61 3.10
C GLN A 58 -7.58 11.40 3.02
N GLU A 59 -7.56 10.56 4.06
CA GLU A 59 -6.74 9.33 4.06
C GLU A 59 -7.13 8.39 2.92
N HIS A 60 -8.43 8.22 2.68
CA HIS A 60 -8.91 7.40 1.58
C HIS A 60 -8.46 7.94 0.21
N ALA A 61 -8.48 9.26 0.00
CA ALA A 61 -8.01 9.89 -1.24
C ALA A 61 -6.50 9.69 -1.45
N ILE A 62 -5.71 9.81 -0.37
CA ILE A 62 -4.27 9.54 -0.40
C ILE A 62 -4.00 8.08 -0.76
N LEU A 63 -4.68 7.15 -0.10
CA LEU A 63 -4.51 5.71 -0.32
C LEU A 63 -4.88 5.32 -1.76
N LYS A 64 -5.99 5.87 -2.28
CA LYS A 64 -6.40 5.66 -3.67
C LYS A 64 -5.32 6.15 -4.65
N THR A 65 -4.78 7.34 -4.43
CA THR A 65 -3.72 7.90 -5.27
C THR A 65 -2.46 7.04 -5.22
N ALA A 66 -2.06 6.57 -4.04
CA ALA A 66 -0.92 5.68 -3.87
C ALA A 66 -1.11 4.34 -4.59
N LYS A 67 -2.32 3.76 -4.49
CA LYS A 67 -2.69 2.52 -5.20
C LYS A 67 -2.59 2.70 -6.71
N ASP A 68 -3.11 3.80 -7.26
CA ASP A 68 -3.06 4.06 -8.70
C ASP A 68 -1.61 4.23 -9.20
N LYS A 69 -0.76 4.93 -8.43
CA LYS A 69 0.68 5.05 -8.72
C LYS A 69 1.36 3.69 -8.71
N LEU A 70 1.11 2.86 -7.70
CA LEU A 70 1.69 1.52 -7.60
C LEU A 70 1.28 0.65 -8.79
N GLN A 71 0.01 0.72 -9.21
CA GLN A 71 -0.47 -0.04 -10.36
C GLN A 71 0.21 0.40 -11.67
N ARG A 72 0.45 1.70 -11.85
CA ARG A 72 1.21 2.22 -13.01
C ARG A 72 2.65 1.72 -13.00
N VAL A 73 3.32 1.78 -11.85
CA VAL A 73 4.69 1.28 -11.70
C VAL A 73 4.77 -0.21 -12.00
N LYS A 74 3.84 -1.01 -11.44
CA LYS A 74 3.76 -2.46 -11.72
C LYS A 74 3.62 -2.74 -13.22
N LYS A 75 2.70 -2.05 -13.90
CA LYS A 75 2.50 -2.20 -15.35
C LYS A 75 3.76 -1.82 -16.15
N ASN A 76 4.48 -0.78 -15.73
CA ASN A 76 5.73 -0.39 -16.40
C ASN A 76 6.84 -1.41 -16.18
N LEU A 77 6.99 -1.93 -14.96
CA LEU A 77 7.95 -2.99 -14.65
C LEU A 77 7.65 -4.28 -15.43
N GLU A 78 6.39 -4.67 -15.56
CA GLU A 78 6.01 -5.83 -16.37
C GLU A 78 6.39 -5.65 -17.85
N LYS A 79 6.22 -4.43 -18.40
CA LYS A 79 6.67 -4.10 -19.76
C LYS A 79 8.19 -4.13 -19.89
N GLU A 80 8.91 -3.51 -18.95
CA GLU A 80 10.37 -3.50 -18.95
C GLU A 80 10.95 -4.91 -18.81
N HIS A 81 10.36 -5.73 -17.94
CA HIS A 81 10.74 -7.12 -17.78
C HIS A 81 10.50 -7.92 -19.07
N SER A 82 9.35 -7.72 -19.73
CA SER A 82 9.07 -8.35 -21.01
C SER A 82 10.07 -7.92 -22.08
N PHE A 83 10.41 -6.63 -22.14
CA PHE A 83 11.43 -6.10 -23.04
C PHE A 83 12.81 -6.71 -22.76
N ILE A 84 13.23 -6.76 -21.49
CA ILE A 84 14.52 -7.36 -21.10
C ILE A 84 14.52 -8.85 -21.46
N GLN A 85 13.44 -9.59 -21.24
CA GLN A 85 13.36 -10.98 -21.66
C GLN A 85 13.49 -11.12 -23.17
N GLU A 86 12.82 -10.27 -23.95
CA GLU A 86 12.91 -10.28 -25.41
C GLU A 86 14.31 -9.91 -25.91
N VAL A 87 15.01 -8.99 -25.24
CA VAL A 87 16.39 -8.60 -25.59
C VAL A 87 17.40 -9.65 -25.14
N SER A 88 17.24 -10.23 -23.95
CA SER A 88 18.22 -11.14 -23.34
C SER A 88 18.07 -12.60 -23.77
N ALA A 89 16.88 -13.03 -24.22
CA ALA A 89 16.67 -14.35 -24.79
C ALA A 89 17.24 -14.50 -26.21
N GLN A 90 17.69 -13.40 -26.82
CA GLN A 90 18.26 -13.39 -28.17
C GLN A 90 19.78 -13.51 -28.12
N SER A 91 20.33 -14.20 -29.12
CA SER A 91 21.77 -14.45 -29.26
C SER A 91 22.58 -13.16 -29.09
N PRO A 92 23.74 -13.18 -28.40
CA PRO A 92 24.62 -12.00 -28.25
C PRO A 92 25.12 -11.43 -29.60
N HIS A 93 24.80 -12.06 -30.72
CA HIS A 93 25.09 -11.59 -32.08
C HIS A 93 23.99 -10.69 -32.67
N ASP A 94 22.85 -10.51 -31.98
CA ASP A 94 21.72 -9.69 -32.47
C ASP A 94 21.82 -8.21 -32.06
N ILE A 95 22.80 -7.81 -31.26
CA ILE A 95 23.05 -6.40 -30.91
C ILE A 95 24.14 -5.82 -31.80
N VAL A 96 23.84 -4.72 -32.49
CA VAL A 96 24.75 -4.02 -33.39
C VAL A 96 24.98 -2.60 -32.86
N ASN A 97 26.24 -2.19 -32.84
CA ASN A 97 26.66 -0.81 -32.57
C ASN A 97 27.12 -0.16 -33.87
N PHE A 98 26.64 1.03 -34.18
CA PHE A 98 27.14 1.81 -35.32
C PHE A 98 27.19 3.30 -35.01
N ASP A 99 28.11 3.98 -35.66
CA ASP A 99 28.32 5.42 -35.52
C ASP A 99 27.44 6.17 -36.54
N VAL A 100 26.60 7.08 -36.04
CA VAL A 100 25.87 8.04 -36.86
C VAL A 100 26.37 9.45 -36.55
N LYS A 101 27.24 9.97 -37.42
CA LYS A 101 27.79 11.34 -37.35
C LYS A 101 28.48 11.66 -36.01
N GLY A 102 29.29 10.73 -35.50
CA GLY A 102 30.02 10.83 -34.23
C GLY A 102 29.20 10.42 -33.00
N THR A 103 27.99 9.89 -33.19
CA THR A 103 27.14 9.39 -32.09
C THR A 103 27.03 7.88 -32.19
N LEU A 104 27.53 7.18 -31.18
CA LEU A 104 27.40 5.74 -31.08
C LEU A 104 25.95 5.37 -30.74
N MET A 105 25.31 4.62 -31.62
CA MET A 105 23.96 4.08 -31.41
C MET A 105 24.01 2.56 -31.30
N THR A 106 23.21 2.01 -30.40
CA THR A 106 23.05 0.57 -30.19
C THR A 106 21.63 0.17 -30.54
N THR A 107 21.46 -0.85 -31.36
CA THR A 107 20.15 -1.39 -31.71
C THR A 107 20.24 -2.88 -32.00
N LYS A 108 19.08 -3.51 -32.21
CA LYS A 108 19.02 -4.90 -32.66
C LYS A 108 19.17 -5.00 -34.17
N ARG A 109 19.78 -6.09 -34.64
CA ARG A 109 19.87 -6.43 -36.06
C ARG A 109 18.46 -6.64 -36.64
N SER A 110 17.60 -7.33 -35.91
CA SER A 110 16.18 -7.48 -36.25
C SER A 110 15.47 -6.14 -36.50
N THR A 111 15.76 -5.09 -35.73
CA THR A 111 15.22 -3.73 -35.95
C THR A 111 15.66 -3.12 -37.28
N LEU A 112 16.91 -3.37 -37.71
CA LEU A 112 17.46 -2.88 -38.98
C LEU A 112 16.94 -3.66 -40.18
N ARG A 113 16.40 -4.86 -39.94
CA ARG A 113 15.89 -5.81 -40.95
C ARG A 113 14.37 -5.84 -41.08
N ILE A 114 13.65 -4.91 -40.43
CA ILE A 114 12.19 -4.81 -40.49
C ILE A 114 11.71 -4.64 -41.94
N PHE A 115 12.44 -3.85 -42.74
CA PHE A 115 12.16 -3.63 -44.15
C PHE A 115 13.03 -4.52 -45.02
N LYS A 116 12.43 -5.55 -45.60
CA LYS A 116 13.09 -6.47 -46.54
C LYS A 116 13.59 -5.75 -47.77
N ASP A 117 14.72 -6.21 -48.30
CA ASP A 117 15.43 -5.66 -49.47
C ASP A 117 16.02 -4.25 -49.29
N SER A 118 15.92 -3.67 -48.09
CA SER A 118 16.58 -2.39 -47.79
C SER A 118 18.10 -2.56 -47.71
N GLN A 119 18.83 -1.45 -47.85
CA GLN A 119 20.29 -1.45 -47.67
C GLN A 119 20.68 -1.95 -46.28
N LEU A 120 19.87 -1.62 -45.26
CA LEU A 120 20.07 -2.10 -43.90
C LEU A 120 19.80 -3.60 -43.77
N ASP A 121 18.78 -4.14 -44.46
CA ASP A 121 18.54 -5.59 -44.44
C ASP A 121 19.72 -6.36 -45.04
N ARG A 122 20.29 -5.88 -46.15
CA ARG A 122 21.46 -6.51 -46.81
C ARG A 122 22.75 -6.38 -46.01
N GLN A 123 23.01 -5.20 -45.44
CA GLN A 123 24.22 -4.94 -44.68
C GLN A 123 24.30 -5.77 -43.40
N PHE A 124 23.15 -6.18 -42.86
CA PHE A 124 23.04 -6.89 -41.60
C PHE A 124 22.42 -8.28 -41.76
N ASP A 125 22.43 -8.86 -42.97
CA ASP A 125 21.89 -10.20 -43.25
C ASP A 125 22.80 -11.33 -42.74
N GLU A 126 24.13 -11.13 -42.79
CA GLU A 126 25.20 -12.04 -42.33
C GLU A 126 25.50 -11.91 -40.84
#